data_AF-A8US38-F1
#
_entry.id   AF-A8US38-F1
#
_cell.length_a   1.000
_cell.length_b   1.000
_cell.length_c   1.000
_cell.angle_alpha   90.00
_cell.angle_beta   90.00
_cell.angle_gamma   90.00
#
_symmetry.space_group_name_H-M   'P 1'
#
loop_
_entity.id
_entity.type
_entity.pdbx_description
1 polymer ?
#
loop_
_entity_poly.entity_id
_entity_poly.type
_entity_poly.pdbx_seq_one_letter_code
_entity_poly.pdbx_strand_id
1 'polypeptide(L)'
;MNILKSLARRLVWLAFLPYVALGLSSATEEGVDPKVLERGYRVFQENCSICHMEKASLWEFLKARLNVLSGRRPENIDAPPMNLVSARIKEFYPHELDFVEFVKDYITSPSKQKGVCQPAAYAFFGTMPPIGQGMAEEDKEAVALWMYYRYSDIWHDVFKRVKELQKSVKSEK
;
A
#
# COMPACT_ATOMS: atom_id res chain seq x y z
N MET A 1 -47.19 -58.49 36.30
CA MET A 1 -46.31 -59.38 37.08
C MET A 1 -45.01 -58.63 37.38
N ASN A 2 -44.71 -58.49 38.68
CA ASN A 2 -43.45 -58.08 39.35
C ASN A 2 -42.83 -56.73 38.97
N ILE A 3 -42.90 -55.65 39.76
CA ILE A 3 -42.57 -55.40 41.19
C ILE A 3 -41.06 -55.42 41.48
N LEU A 4 -40.47 -54.21 41.38
CA LEU A 4 -39.82 -53.43 42.46
C LEU A 4 -38.39 -53.75 42.92
N LYS A 5 -37.73 -52.62 43.27
CA LYS A 5 -36.58 -52.40 44.18
C LYS A 5 -35.21 -52.57 43.52
N SER A 6 -34.16 -51.82 43.86
CA SER A 6 -33.89 -50.65 44.71
C SER A 6 -32.37 -50.55 44.72
N LEU A 7 -31.80 -49.34 44.79
CA LEU A 7 -30.58 -48.95 45.55
C LEU A 7 -29.94 -47.76 44.82
N ALA A 8 -30.27 -46.53 45.21
CA ALA A 8 -29.69 -45.81 46.35
C ALA A 8 -28.33 -45.18 46.03
N ARG A 9 -28.38 -43.83 45.94
CA ARG A 9 -27.47 -42.87 46.55
C ARG A 9 -25.99 -42.94 46.14
N ARG A 10 -25.58 -41.94 45.34
CA ARG A 10 -24.36 -41.14 45.54
C ARG A 10 -24.57 -39.84 44.75
N LEU A 11 -24.87 -38.77 45.47
CA LEU A 11 -23.92 -37.78 45.98
C LEU A 11 -23.79 -36.62 44.99
N VAL A 12 -24.60 -35.60 45.30
CA VAL A 12 -24.38 -34.18 45.04
C VAL A 12 -22.90 -33.85 45.03
N TRP A 13 -22.39 -33.31 43.92
CA TRP A 13 -21.44 -32.20 43.93
C TRP A 13 -21.70 -31.35 42.68
N LEU A 14 -22.48 -30.29 42.90
CA LEU A 14 -22.58 -29.12 42.05
C LEU A 14 -21.21 -28.45 42.02
N ALA A 15 -20.41 -28.76 41.01
CA ALA A 15 -19.27 -27.92 40.65
C ALA A 15 -19.81 -26.83 39.71
N PHE A 16 -20.11 -25.67 40.32
CA PHE A 16 -20.19 -24.39 39.64
C PHE A 16 -18.87 -24.16 38.90
N LEU A 17 -18.83 -24.49 37.62
CA LEU A 17 -17.80 -23.98 36.72
C LEU A 17 -18.17 -22.54 36.39
N PRO A 18 -17.35 -21.54 36.78
CA PRO A 18 -17.55 -20.18 36.29
C PRO A 18 -17.38 -20.24 34.78
N TYR A 19 -18.47 -19.94 34.09
CA TYR A 19 -18.52 -19.69 32.66
C TYR A 19 -17.62 -18.47 32.41
N VAL A 20 -16.33 -18.71 32.21
CA VAL A 20 -15.42 -17.69 31.66
C VAL A 20 -15.86 -17.52 30.22
N ALA A 21 -16.77 -16.57 30.02
CA ALA A 21 -17.05 -16.02 28.71
C ALA A 21 -15.73 -15.40 28.22
N LEU A 22 -14.93 -16.18 27.50
CA LEU A 22 -13.93 -15.64 26.60
C LEU A 22 -14.71 -14.80 25.59
N GLY A 23 -14.78 -13.50 25.88
CA GLY A 23 -15.10 -12.50 24.88
C GLY A 23 -14.03 -12.60 23.80
N LEU A 24 -14.34 -13.34 22.75
CA LEU A 24 -13.74 -13.11 21.44
C LEU A 24 -14.11 -11.67 21.07
N SER A 25 -13.24 -10.72 21.41
CA SER A 25 -13.18 -9.45 20.67
C SER A 25 -12.81 -9.83 19.25
N SER A 26 -13.84 -9.96 18.41
CA SER A 26 -13.69 -9.87 16.97
C SER A 26 -13.03 -8.52 16.70
N ALA A 27 -11.73 -8.53 16.42
CA ALA A 27 -11.05 -7.41 15.80
C ALA A 27 -11.80 -7.13 14.50
N THR A 28 -12.64 -6.10 14.52
CA THR A 28 -13.29 -5.60 13.34
C THR A 28 -12.19 -5.12 12.40
N GLU A 29 -12.20 -5.60 11.17
CA GLU A 29 -11.55 -4.90 10.06
C GLU A 29 -12.25 -3.54 9.94
N GLU A 30 -11.78 -2.55 10.74
CA GLU A 30 -12.24 -1.18 10.64
C GLU A 30 -11.66 -0.61 9.35
N GLY A 31 -12.49 -0.55 8.30
CA GLY A 31 -12.13 0.16 7.07
C GLY A 31 -11.80 1.62 7.38
N VAL A 32 -10.79 2.16 6.69
CA VAL A 32 -10.35 3.54 6.87
C VAL A 32 -11.49 4.53 6.57
N ASP A 33 -11.61 5.61 7.35
CA ASP A 33 -12.65 6.63 7.17
C ASP A 33 -12.55 7.24 5.75
N PRO A 34 -13.61 7.19 4.93
CA PRO A 34 -13.63 7.80 3.59
C PRO A 34 -13.20 9.27 3.57
N LYS A 35 -13.46 10.04 4.64
CA LYS A 35 -13.03 11.45 4.73
C LYS A 35 -11.52 11.61 4.80
N VAL A 36 -10.83 10.63 5.41
CA VAL A 36 -9.35 10.61 5.45
C VAL A 36 -8.81 10.35 4.05
N LEU A 37 -9.42 9.45 3.28
CA LEU A 37 -9.02 9.19 1.89
C LEU A 37 -9.28 10.40 0.97
N GLU A 38 -10.41 11.09 1.15
CA GLU A 38 -10.72 12.32 0.42
C GLU A 38 -9.71 13.43 0.75
N ARG A 39 -9.38 13.61 2.03
CA ARG A 39 -8.31 14.52 2.46
C ARG A 39 -6.97 14.15 1.82
N GLY A 40 -6.62 12.87 1.82
CA GLY A 40 -5.38 12.38 1.21
C GLY A 40 -5.30 12.66 -0.28
N TYR A 41 -6.41 12.51 -1.00
CA TYR A 41 -6.47 12.85 -2.41
C TYR A 41 -6.27 14.35 -2.66
N ARG A 42 -6.91 15.20 -1.84
CA ARG A 42 -6.70 16.65 -1.92
C ARG A 42 -5.24 17.03 -1.68
N VAL A 43 -4.62 16.46 -0.66
CA VAL A 43 -3.19 16.69 -0.37
C VAL A 43 -2.32 16.28 -1.56
N PHE A 44 -2.63 15.14 -2.20
CA PHE A 44 -1.95 14.72 -3.43
C PHE A 44 -2.09 15.76 -4.55
N GLN A 45 -3.30 16.25 -4.81
CA GLN A 45 -3.56 17.24 -5.87
C GLN A 45 -2.87 18.59 -5.61
N GLU A 46 -2.77 19.01 -4.35
CA GLU A 46 -2.19 20.31 -3.99
C GLU A 46 -0.66 20.27 -3.96
N ASN A 47 -0.07 19.15 -3.54
CA ASN A 47 1.36 19.08 -3.19
C ASN A 47 2.16 18.11 -4.07
N CYS A 48 1.56 17.01 -4.48
CA CYS A 48 2.28 15.90 -5.12
C CYS A 48 2.14 15.89 -6.64
N SER A 49 0.97 16.28 -7.16
CA SER A 49 0.66 16.20 -8.60
C SER A 49 1.42 17.20 -9.46
N ILE A 50 2.12 18.15 -8.84
CA ILE A 50 3.05 19.07 -9.52
C ILE A 50 4.14 18.27 -10.25
N CYS A 51 4.60 17.16 -9.65
CA CYS A 51 5.66 16.32 -10.22
C CYS A 51 5.19 14.90 -10.57
N HIS A 52 4.24 14.35 -9.80
CA HIS A 52 3.78 12.98 -9.97
C HIS A 52 2.46 12.92 -10.73
N MET A 53 2.44 12.22 -11.86
CA MET A 53 1.16 11.85 -12.46
C MET A 53 0.41 10.85 -11.56
N GLU A 54 -0.91 11.00 -11.45
CA GLU A 54 -1.73 10.14 -10.59
C GLU A 54 -1.63 8.67 -11.02
N LYS A 55 -1.71 8.40 -12.32
CA LYS A 55 -1.67 7.03 -12.84
C LYS A 55 -1.06 7.00 -14.23
N ALA A 56 -0.09 6.13 -14.44
CA ALA A 56 0.39 5.76 -15.77
C ALA A 56 -0.29 4.48 -16.25
N SER A 57 -0.64 4.47 -17.53
CA SER A 57 -0.99 3.27 -18.28
C SER A 57 0.22 2.35 -18.51
N LEU A 58 -0.04 1.10 -18.86
CA LEU A 58 1.02 0.16 -19.26
C LEU A 58 1.83 0.66 -20.46
N TRP A 59 1.17 1.35 -21.40
CA TRP A 59 1.82 1.91 -22.57
C TRP A 59 2.76 3.07 -22.21
N GLU A 60 2.31 4.00 -21.38
CA GLU A 60 3.15 5.10 -20.89
C GLU A 60 4.36 4.56 -20.13
N PHE A 61 4.16 3.53 -19.30
CA PHE A 61 5.27 2.92 -18.58
C PHE A 61 6.24 2.18 -19.52
N LEU A 62 5.73 1.48 -20.54
CA LEU A 62 6.57 0.89 -21.57
C LEU A 62 7.38 1.96 -22.32
N LYS A 63 6.75 3.07 -22.73
CA LYS A 63 7.43 4.17 -23.42
C LYS A 63 8.53 4.77 -22.55
N ALA A 64 8.25 5.06 -21.28
CA ALA A 64 9.24 5.53 -20.31
C ALA A 64 10.40 4.53 -20.17
N ARG A 65 10.11 3.23 -20.06
CA ARG A 65 11.12 2.16 -19.99
C ARG A 65 12.00 2.11 -21.23
N LEU A 66 11.43 2.21 -22.43
CA LEU A 66 12.18 2.20 -23.69
C LEU A 66 13.06 3.44 -23.84
N ASN A 67 12.60 4.60 -23.39
CA ASN A 67 13.42 5.81 -23.33
C ASN A 67 14.61 5.62 -22.38
N VAL A 68 14.35 5.12 -21.17
CA VAL A 68 15.41 4.83 -20.19
C VAL A 68 16.45 3.84 -20.75
N LEU A 69 16.00 2.75 -21.37
CA LEU A 69 16.89 1.74 -21.98
C LEU A 69 17.69 2.28 -23.17
N SER A 70 17.23 3.35 -23.81
CA SER A 70 17.94 4.06 -24.89
C SER A 70 18.76 5.25 -24.37
N GLY A 71 18.93 5.40 -23.05
CA GLY A 71 19.69 6.49 -22.44
C GLY A 71 18.97 7.84 -22.45
N ARG A 72 17.67 7.87 -22.76
CA ARG A 72 16.85 9.09 -22.80
C ARG A 72 15.98 9.19 -21.55
N ARG A 73 15.72 10.43 -21.11
CA ARG A 73 14.77 10.69 -20.03
C ARG A 73 13.35 10.31 -20.48
N PRO A 74 12.49 9.78 -19.58
CA PRO A 74 11.06 9.69 -19.84
C PRO A 74 10.48 11.05 -20.24
N GLU A 75 9.58 11.07 -21.21
CA GLU A 75 8.93 12.30 -21.68
C GLU A 75 7.80 12.71 -20.73
N ASN A 76 7.63 14.02 -20.54
CA ASN A 76 6.47 14.63 -19.85
C ASN A 76 6.23 14.16 -18.41
N ILE A 77 7.26 13.63 -17.72
CA ILE A 77 7.18 13.29 -16.30
C ILE A 77 8.45 13.73 -15.57
N ASP A 78 8.27 14.43 -14.45
CA ASP A 78 9.38 14.88 -13.59
C ASP A 78 9.63 13.94 -12.41
N ALA A 79 8.68 13.07 -12.11
CA ALA A 79 8.81 12.02 -11.11
C ALA A 79 8.08 10.73 -11.55
N PRO A 80 8.35 9.58 -10.91
CA PRO A 80 7.65 8.34 -11.21
C PRO A 80 6.12 8.44 -10.95
N PRO A 81 5.27 7.81 -11.77
CA PRO A 81 3.82 7.78 -11.57
C PRO A 81 3.42 7.21 -10.21
N MET A 82 2.40 7.79 -9.56
CA MET A 82 2.07 7.46 -8.17
C MET A 82 1.58 6.02 -8.00
N ASN A 83 0.89 5.45 -8.99
CA ASN A 83 0.51 4.02 -8.96
C ASN A 83 1.74 3.09 -8.94
N LEU A 84 2.82 3.46 -9.63
CA LEU A 84 4.07 2.69 -9.64
C LEU A 84 4.89 2.90 -8.36
N VAL A 85 4.87 4.12 -7.81
CA VAL A 85 5.46 4.41 -6.50
C VAL A 85 4.78 3.59 -5.42
N SER A 86 3.44 3.61 -5.36
CA SER A 86 2.66 2.83 -4.38
C SER A 86 2.95 1.33 -4.52
N ALA A 87 2.91 0.78 -5.74
CA ALA A 87 3.23 -0.63 -5.99
C ALA A 87 4.65 -1.00 -5.52
N ARG A 88 5.62 -0.11 -5.75
CA ARG A 88 7.02 -0.32 -5.33
C ARG A 88 7.18 -0.26 -3.82
N ILE A 89 6.54 0.68 -3.14
CA ILE A 89 6.62 0.79 -1.68
C ILE A 89 5.99 -0.44 -1.02
N LYS A 90 4.83 -0.91 -1.52
CA LYS A 90 4.17 -2.13 -1.03
C LYS A 90 4.98 -3.41 -1.19
N GLU A 91 5.95 -3.44 -2.11
CA GLU A 91 6.89 -4.57 -2.22
C GLU A 91 7.81 -4.67 -1.00
N PHE A 92 8.11 -3.55 -0.33
CA PHE A 92 8.98 -3.49 0.85
C PHE A 92 8.19 -3.39 2.15
N TYR A 93 7.06 -2.69 2.11
CA TYR A 93 6.18 -2.39 3.24
C TYR A 93 4.76 -2.81 2.87
N PRO A 94 4.46 -4.13 2.90
CA PRO A 94 3.16 -4.65 2.45
C PRO A 94 2.02 -4.35 3.41
N HIS A 95 2.33 -4.05 4.67
CA HIS A 95 1.36 -3.70 5.69
C HIS A 95 1.16 -2.19 5.75
N GLU A 96 -0.09 -1.78 5.98
CA GLU A 96 -0.49 -0.37 5.96
C GLU A 96 0.35 0.50 6.91
N LEU A 97 0.55 0.06 8.15
CA LEU A 97 1.25 0.84 9.16
C LEU A 97 2.69 1.14 8.72
N ASP A 98 3.43 0.13 8.28
CA ASP A 98 4.82 0.29 7.80
C ASP A 98 4.87 1.15 6.53
N PHE A 99 3.89 1.00 5.64
CA PHE A 99 3.77 1.83 4.43
C PHE A 99 3.55 3.29 4.79
N VAL A 100 2.63 3.57 5.71
CA VAL A 100 2.29 4.92 6.14
C VAL A 100 3.47 5.58 6.84
N GLU A 101 4.13 4.87 7.76
CA GLU A 101 5.33 5.36 8.43
C GLU A 101 6.44 5.68 7.43
N PHE A 102 6.68 4.78 6.46
CA PHE A 102 7.67 5.01 5.42
C PHE A 102 7.35 6.26 4.60
N VAL A 103 6.11 6.41 4.12
CA VAL A 103 5.73 7.57 3.29
C VAL A 103 5.88 8.86 4.08
N LYS A 104 5.38 8.92 5.32
CA LYS A 104 5.48 10.11 6.20
C LYS A 104 6.94 10.53 6.42
N ASP A 105 7.82 9.58 6.74
CA ASP A 105 9.25 9.83 6.91
C ASP A 105 9.92 10.26 5.59
N TYR A 106 9.62 9.56 4.49
CA TYR A 106 10.29 9.81 3.22
C TYR A 106 9.90 11.17 2.62
N ILE A 107 8.64 11.60 2.69
CA ILE A 107 8.25 12.93 2.20
C ILE A 107 8.82 14.07 3.07
N THR A 108 9.08 13.80 4.35
CA THR A 108 9.63 14.80 5.29
C THR A 108 11.15 14.93 5.17
N SER A 109 11.88 13.81 4.99
CA SER A 109 13.34 13.81 4.93
C SER A 109 13.87 12.83 3.86
N PRO A 110 13.57 13.01 2.58
CA PRO A 110 13.94 12.07 1.52
C PRO A 110 15.46 11.92 1.38
N SER A 111 15.92 10.70 1.12
CA SER A 111 17.31 10.40 0.79
C SER A 111 17.42 9.16 -0.10
N LYS A 112 18.52 9.02 -0.84
CA LYS A 112 18.77 7.84 -1.67
C LYS A 112 18.89 6.56 -0.84
N GLN A 113 19.40 6.69 0.39
CA GLN A 113 19.60 5.58 1.32
C GLN A 113 18.27 5.05 1.87
N LYS A 114 17.30 5.94 2.10
CA LYS A 114 15.98 5.56 2.62
C LYS A 114 15.03 5.06 1.53
N GLY A 115 15.06 5.67 0.35
CA GLY A 115 14.01 5.39 -0.62
C GLY A 115 14.19 4.04 -1.34
N VAL A 116 13.08 3.34 -1.53
CA VAL A 116 13.04 1.98 -2.08
C VAL A 116 12.93 1.91 -3.61
N CYS A 117 12.96 3.06 -4.29
CA CYS A 117 12.91 3.14 -5.74
C CYS A 117 14.12 2.46 -6.41
N GLN A 118 13.93 2.02 -7.66
CA GLN A 118 15.01 1.45 -8.46
C GLN A 118 16.13 2.48 -8.70
N PRO A 119 17.41 2.08 -8.79
CA PRO A 119 18.53 3.00 -9.04
C PRO A 119 18.34 3.89 -10.28
N ALA A 120 17.71 3.35 -11.33
CA ALA A 120 17.38 4.10 -12.53
C ALA A 120 16.47 5.31 -12.24
N ALA A 121 15.51 5.20 -11.32
CA ALA A 121 14.63 6.32 -10.96
C ALA A 121 15.45 7.49 -10.39
N TYR A 122 16.41 7.24 -9.51
CA TYR A 122 17.29 8.28 -8.99
C TYR A 122 18.23 8.87 -10.05
N ALA A 123 18.63 8.08 -11.05
CA ALA A 123 19.45 8.57 -12.15
C ALA A 123 18.69 9.57 -13.04
N PHE A 124 17.38 9.36 -13.27
CA PHE A 124 16.59 10.23 -14.15
C PHE A 124 15.83 11.35 -13.44
N PHE A 125 15.39 11.12 -12.21
CA PHE A 125 14.53 12.06 -11.45
C PHE A 125 15.25 12.69 -10.26
N GLY A 126 16.41 12.17 -9.87
CA GLY A 126 17.10 12.61 -8.66
C GLY A 126 16.39 12.14 -7.38
N THR A 127 16.72 12.80 -6.26
CA THR A 127 16.07 12.57 -4.97
C THR A 127 14.89 13.53 -4.84
N MET A 128 13.76 13.02 -4.35
CA MET A 128 12.56 13.82 -4.09
C MET A 128 12.89 15.00 -3.16
N PRO A 129 12.34 16.21 -3.36
CA PRO A 129 12.48 17.30 -2.41
C PRO A 129 11.68 17.05 -1.12
N PRO A 130 12.08 17.63 0.03
CA PRO A 130 11.45 17.40 1.34
C PRO A 130 10.11 18.14 1.51
N ILE A 131 9.13 17.88 0.64
CA ILE A 131 7.85 18.61 0.62
C ILE A 131 7.02 18.44 1.91
N GLY A 132 7.28 17.38 2.68
CA GLY A 132 6.60 17.09 3.94
C GLY A 132 7.04 17.98 5.11
N GLN A 133 8.14 18.73 5.04
CA GLN A 133 8.60 19.51 6.21
C GLN A 133 7.61 20.58 6.68
N GLY A 134 6.82 21.14 5.75
CA GLY A 134 5.79 22.15 6.06
C GLY A 134 4.37 21.59 6.18
N MET A 135 4.17 20.28 6.03
CA MET A 135 2.85 19.65 6.07
C MET A 135 2.44 19.31 7.50
N ALA A 136 1.14 19.42 7.80
CA ALA A 136 0.57 18.90 9.04
C ALA A 136 0.68 17.37 9.08
N GLU A 137 0.86 16.78 10.26
CA GLU A 137 1.03 15.33 10.40
C GLU A 137 -0.19 14.55 9.88
N GLU A 138 -1.39 15.09 10.06
CA GLU A 138 -2.62 14.47 9.57
C GLU A 138 -2.71 14.50 8.04
N ASP A 139 -2.10 15.49 7.37
CA ASP A 139 -2.05 15.54 5.90
C ASP A 139 -1.06 14.51 5.34
N LYS A 140 0.09 14.33 6.02
CA LYS A 140 1.07 13.30 5.65
C LYS A 140 0.49 11.91 5.77
N GLU A 141 -0.23 11.68 6.86
CA GLU A 141 -0.92 10.41 7.10
C GLU A 141 -2.05 10.17 6.10
N ALA A 142 -2.89 11.18 5.87
CA ALA A 142 -3.98 11.08 4.91
C ALA A 142 -3.49 10.76 3.49
N VAL A 143 -2.43 11.42 2.99
CA VAL A 143 -1.90 11.14 1.66
C VAL A 143 -1.25 9.75 1.58
N ALA A 144 -0.60 9.30 2.66
CA ALA A 144 -0.02 7.96 2.72
C ALA A 144 -1.11 6.88 2.69
N LEU A 145 -2.17 7.03 3.49
CA LEU A 145 -3.33 6.13 3.48
C LEU A 145 -4.02 6.14 2.12
N TRP A 146 -4.22 7.32 1.53
CA TRP A 146 -4.75 7.42 0.17
C TRP A 146 -3.88 6.66 -0.84
N MET A 147 -2.56 6.83 -0.83
CA MET A 147 -1.66 6.08 -1.70
C MET A 147 -1.77 4.56 -1.49
N TYR A 148 -1.91 4.11 -0.24
CA TYR A 148 -2.05 2.70 0.09
C TYR A 148 -3.38 2.13 -0.43
N TYR A 149 -4.50 2.78 -0.19
CA TYR A 149 -5.82 2.26 -0.57
C TYR A 149 -6.20 2.51 -2.04
N ARG A 150 -5.66 3.56 -2.66
CA ARG A 150 -6.00 3.96 -4.04
C ARG A 150 -5.55 2.95 -5.10
N TYR A 151 -4.42 2.28 -4.87
CA TYR A 151 -3.75 1.44 -5.86
C TYR A 151 -3.61 0.00 -5.37
N SER A 152 -4.05 -0.93 -6.20
CA SER A 152 -3.91 -2.38 -5.98
C SER A 152 -2.87 -3.02 -6.90
N ASP A 153 -2.08 -2.22 -7.63
CA ASP A 153 -1.03 -2.72 -8.52
C ASP A 153 0.05 -3.45 -7.71
N ILE A 154 0.40 -4.66 -8.15
CA ILE A 154 1.51 -5.46 -7.62
C ILE A 154 2.73 -5.22 -8.51
N TRP A 155 3.87 -4.86 -7.92
CA TRP A 155 5.07 -4.47 -8.66
C TRP A 155 5.50 -5.50 -9.71
N HIS A 156 5.61 -6.78 -9.32
CA HIS A 156 6.01 -7.85 -10.24
C HIS A 156 5.02 -8.03 -11.40
N ASP A 157 3.72 -7.88 -11.15
CA ASP A 157 2.68 -8.02 -12.17
C ASP A 157 2.70 -6.85 -13.16
N VAL A 158 2.97 -5.63 -12.71
CA VAL A 158 3.19 -4.50 -13.61
C VAL A 158 4.36 -4.80 -14.56
N PHE A 159 5.51 -5.24 -14.04
CA PHE A 159 6.67 -5.53 -14.88
C PHE A 159 6.46 -6.71 -15.83
N LYS A 160 5.74 -7.74 -15.39
CA LYS A 160 5.34 -8.86 -16.24
C LYS A 160 4.51 -8.36 -17.43
N ARG A 161 3.45 -7.60 -17.17
CA ARG A 161 2.56 -7.02 -18.19
C ARG A 161 3.31 -6.10 -19.16
N VAL A 162 4.26 -5.29 -18.67
CA VAL A 162 5.11 -4.43 -19.53
C VAL A 162 6.01 -5.26 -20.45
N LYS A 163 6.61 -6.34 -19.95
CA LYS A 163 7.43 -7.24 -20.78
C LYS A 163 6.60 -7.94 -21.85
N GLU A 164 5.38 -8.36 -21.51
CA GLU A 164 4.43 -8.97 -22.45
C GLU A 164 4.03 -7.98 -23.55
N LEU A 165 3.66 -6.75 -23.17
CA LEU A 165 3.36 -5.68 -24.13
C LEU A 165 4.56 -5.32 -25.01
N GLN A 166 5.77 -5.29 -24.44
CA GLN A 166 6.99 -5.07 -25.23
C GLN A 166 7.21 -6.17 -26.28
N LYS A 167 6.87 -7.42 -25.98
CA LYS A 167 6.97 -8.54 -26.92
C LYS A 167 5.94 -8.41 -28.04
N SER A 168 4.69 -8.07 -27.74
CA SER A 168 3.63 -7.92 -28.76
C SER A 168 3.95 -6.81 -29.76
N VAL A 169 4.44 -5.66 -29.28
CA VAL A 169 4.84 -4.53 -30.14
C VAL A 169 6.02 -4.88 -31.05
N LYS A 170 6.89 -5.81 -30.63
CA LYS A 170 8.02 -6.28 -31.45
C LYS A 170 7.60 -7.31 -32.49
N SER A 171 6.58 -8.13 -32.23
CA SER A 171 6.08 -9.12 -33.19
C SER A 171 5.23 -8.54 -34.32
N GLU A 172 4.73 -7.31 -34.14
CA GLU A 172 3.95 -6.59 -35.16
C GLU A 172 4.83 -5.78 -36.13
N LYS A 173 6.15 -5.79 -35.94
CA LYS A 173 7.13 -5.11 -36.80
C LYS A 173 7.95 -6.12 -37.59
#